data_AF-A0AAJ5I6Y7-F1
#
_entry.id   AF-A0AAJ5I6Y7-F1
#
_cell.length_a   1.000
_cell.length_b   1.000
_cell.length_c   1.000
_cell.angle_alpha   90.00
_cell.angle_beta   90.00
_cell.angle_gamma   90.00
#
_symmetry.space_group_name_H-M   'P 1'
#
loop_
_entity.id
_entity.type
_entity.pdbx_description
1 polymer ?
#
loop_
_entity_poly.entity_id
_entity_poly.type
_entity_poly.pdbx_seq_one_letter_code
_entity_poly.pdbx_strand_id
1 'polypeptide(L)'
;MRKAKEDGLNYPVDYFFFNQLPGTGRVTVNTTHVWVKTTDDFEISKALKDLHKQVETVYTFAKRYVPGFENCYVEKIATYLGVRESRRIRGLYTFSEDDVIRKSRFEDGVVKAVYGIDVHKKIQTSNSKNTSEVPRYEDYYEIPLRSLISKDFVNLGIVGRNFSGTFLGQSAARIMATCTDMGEAIGRAAGMVNTSFHEIIRSRMLDNEKGRGSE
;
A
#
# COMPACT_ATOMS: atom_id res chain seq x y z
N MET A 1 -14.01 -7.25 21.60
CA MET A 1 -12.90 -6.37 22.05
C MET A 1 -13.02 -5.95 23.50
N ARG A 2 -14.08 -5.22 23.92
CA ARG A 2 -14.23 -4.78 25.32
C ARG A 2 -14.09 -5.91 26.35
N LYS A 3 -14.87 -6.99 26.20
CA LYS A 3 -14.81 -8.16 27.07
C LYS A 3 -13.42 -8.79 27.15
N ALA A 4 -12.72 -8.94 26.01
CA ALA A 4 -11.37 -9.49 26.01
C ALA A 4 -10.37 -8.64 26.79
N LYS A 5 -10.51 -7.30 26.76
CA LYS A 5 -9.70 -6.39 27.57
C LYS A 5 -10.03 -6.50 29.07
N GLU A 6 -11.31 -6.62 29.41
CA GLU A 6 -11.78 -6.85 30.78
C GLU A 6 -11.23 -8.17 31.34
N ASP A 7 -11.18 -9.21 30.51
CA ASP A 7 -10.61 -10.53 30.85
C ASP A 7 -9.07 -10.56 30.81
N GLY A 8 -8.40 -9.41 30.62
CA GLY A 8 -6.94 -9.27 30.66
C GLY A 8 -6.19 -9.73 29.40
N LEU A 9 -6.88 -10.02 28.29
CA LEU A 9 -6.21 -10.41 27.05
C LEU A 9 -5.59 -9.17 26.36
N ASN A 10 -4.26 -9.14 26.32
CA ASN A 10 -3.50 -8.11 25.61
C ASN A 10 -3.48 -8.34 24.09
N TYR A 11 -4.58 -8.02 23.42
CA TYR A 11 -4.75 -8.20 21.98
C TYR A 11 -4.04 -7.08 21.18
N PRO A 12 -3.33 -7.39 20.07
CA PRO A 12 -2.35 -6.48 19.47
C PRO A 12 -2.93 -5.24 18.76
N VAL A 13 -4.22 -5.24 18.38
CA VAL A 13 -4.88 -4.14 17.65
C VAL A 13 -6.34 -3.96 18.06
N ASP A 14 -6.96 -2.79 17.85
CA ASP A 14 -8.34 -2.56 18.31
C ASP A 14 -9.45 -3.10 17.39
N TYR A 15 -9.12 -3.99 16.44
CA TYR A 15 -10.06 -4.57 15.48
C TYR A 15 -9.77 -6.06 15.20
N PHE A 16 -10.80 -6.78 14.75
CA PHE A 16 -10.66 -8.16 14.24
C PHE A 16 -11.17 -8.17 12.81
N PHE A 17 -10.25 -8.21 11.86
CA PHE A 17 -10.56 -8.22 10.43
C PHE A 17 -10.15 -9.57 9.84
N PHE A 18 -11.06 -10.16 9.08
CA PHE A 18 -10.83 -11.42 8.39
C PHE A 18 -11.49 -11.38 7.01
N ASN A 19 -10.92 -12.12 6.06
CA ASN A 19 -11.52 -12.35 4.76
C ASN A 19 -11.82 -13.83 4.59
N GLN A 20 -12.99 -14.15 4.06
CA GLN A 20 -13.32 -15.52 3.68
C GLN A 20 -12.43 -15.96 2.51
N LEU A 21 -11.86 -17.16 2.62
CA LEU A 21 -11.12 -17.81 1.55
C LEU A 21 -12.07 -18.71 0.74
N PRO A 22 -11.72 -19.08 -0.51
CA PRO A 22 -12.50 -20.05 -1.27
C PRO A 22 -12.82 -21.32 -0.49
N GLY A 23 -14.08 -21.76 -0.57
CA GLY A 23 -14.63 -22.86 0.21
C GLY A 23 -15.45 -22.41 1.42
N THR A 24 -15.70 -23.34 2.34
CA THR A 24 -16.53 -23.12 3.53
C THR A 24 -15.68 -23.16 4.80
N GLY A 25 -15.95 -22.25 5.74
CA GLY A 25 -15.32 -22.26 7.08
C GLY A 25 -13.84 -21.89 7.11
N ARG A 26 -13.29 -21.31 6.04
CA ARG A 26 -11.89 -20.89 5.93
C ARG A 26 -11.78 -19.39 5.82
N VAL A 27 -10.93 -18.80 6.63
CA VAL A 27 -10.68 -17.36 6.65
C VAL A 27 -9.19 -17.05 6.77
N THR A 28 -8.79 -15.89 6.26
CA THR A 28 -7.48 -15.30 6.56
C THR A 28 -7.64 -14.16 7.54
N VAL A 29 -6.73 -14.06 8.51
CA VAL A 29 -6.70 -13.01 9.52
C VAL A 29 -5.34 -12.31 9.44
N ASN A 30 -5.35 -11.01 9.12
CA ASN A 30 -4.15 -10.20 8.89
C ASN A 30 -4.09 -9.00 9.85
N THR A 31 -4.17 -9.28 11.15
CA THR A 31 -4.25 -8.28 12.22
C THR A 31 -2.96 -8.10 13.02
N THR A 32 -1.91 -8.87 12.72
CA THR A 32 -0.61 -8.78 13.40
C THR A 32 0.28 -7.73 12.75
N HIS A 33 1.03 -6.99 13.56
CA HIS A 33 1.91 -5.90 13.09
C HIS A 33 3.21 -5.86 13.88
N VAL A 34 4.28 -5.47 13.21
CA VAL A 34 5.59 -5.21 13.83
C VAL A 34 6.31 -4.09 13.08
N TRP A 35 7.09 -3.31 13.80
CA TRP A 35 7.94 -2.27 13.24
C TRP A 35 9.39 -2.69 13.37
N VAL A 36 10.03 -2.98 12.25
CA VAL A 36 11.43 -3.42 12.19
C VAL A 36 12.15 -2.81 11.00
N LYS A 37 13.46 -2.71 11.10
CA LYS A 37 14.32 -2.39 9.98
C LYS A 37 14.39 -3.61 9.06
N THR A 38 13.75 -3.50 7.91
CA THR A 38 13.64 -4.59 6.91
C THR A 38 14.97 -4.92 6.19
N THR A 39 16.07 -4.34 6.65
CA THR A 39 17.40 -4.46 6.03
C THR A 39 18.41 -5.02 7.03
N ASP A 40 17.90 -5.60 8.11
CA ASP A 40 18.63 -6.27 9.17
C ASP A 40 17.95 -7.62 9.42
N ASP A 41 18.65 -8.69 9.06
CA ASP A 41 18.09 -10.05 9.11
C ASP A 41 17.87 -10.55 10.55
N PHE A 42 18.64 -10.03 11.53
CA PHE A 42 18.44 -10.36 12.93
C PHE A 42 17.18 -9.68 13.49
N GLU A 43 16.93 -8.43 13.10
CA GLU A 43 15.66 -7.76 13.43
C GLU A 43 14.46 -8.49 12.82
N ILE A 44 14.54 -8.90 11.55
CA ILE A 44 13.48 -9.67 10.89
C ILE A 44 13.24 -11.00 11.62
N SER A 45 14.32 -11.72 11.97
CA SER A 45 14.24 -12.99 12.69
C SER A 45 13.58 -12.83 14.06
N LYS A 46 13.89 -11.75 14.78
CA LYS A 46 13.23 -11.42 16.04
C LYS A 46 11.75 -11.05 15.83
N ALA A 47 11.44 -10.26 14.81
CA ALA A 47 10.07 -9.89 14.46
C ALA A 47 9.19 -11.11 14.17
N LEU A 48 9.70 -12.11 13.44
CA LEU A 48 8.94 -13.33 13.16
C LEU A 48 8.55 -14.07 14.46
N LYS A 49 9.45 -14.15 15.44
CA LYS A 49 9.15 -14.73 16.75
C LYS A 49 8.05 -13.95 17.47
N ASP A 50 8.11 -12.62 17.45
CA ASP A 50 7.12 -11.78 18.10
C ASP A 50 5.75 -11.83 17.38
N LEU A 51 5.74 -11.92 16.06
CA LEU A 51 4.51 -12.10 15.28
C LEU A 51 3.86 -13.46 15.52
N HIS A 52 4.63 -14.55 15.66
CA HIS A 52 4.07 -15.85 16.02
C HIS A 52 3.41 -15.85 17.40
N LYS A 53 3.95 -15.11 18.37
CA LYS A 53 3.26 -14.90 19.66
C LYS A 53 1.95 -14.13 19.49
N GLN A 54 1.94 -13.11 18.62
CA GLN A 54 0.70 -12.40 18.31
C GLN A 54 -0.36 -13.32 17.65
N VAL A 55 0.05 -14.30 16.83
CA VAL A 55 -0.88 -15.29 16.25
C VAL A 55 -1.61 -16.07 17.35
N GLU A 56 -0.91 -16.48 18.41
CA GLU A 56 -1.54 -17.17 19.55
C GLU A 56 -2.57 -16.29 20.26
N THR A 57 -2.23 -15.02 20.49
CA THR A 57 -3.16 -14.03 21.05
C THR A 57 -4.38 -13.83 20.15
N VAL A 58 -4.17 -13.74 18.82
CA VAL A 58 -5.25 -13.54 17.86
C VAL A 58 -6.16 -14.77 17.78
N TYR A 59 -5.58 -15.96 17.78
CA TYR A 59 -6.33 -17.23 17.82
C TYR A 59 -7.15 -17.35 19.11
N THR A 60 -6.53 -17.05 20.26
CA THR A 60 -7.23 -17.07 21.57
C THR A 60 -8.39 -16.09 21.58
N PHE A 61 -8.19 -14.90 21.00
CA PHE A 61 -9.25 -13.90 20.88
C PHE A 61 -10.40 -14.40 20.00
N ALA A 62 -10.08 -14.91 18.80
CA ALA A 62 -11.07 -15.43 17.86
C ALA A 62 -11.93 -16.51 18.53
N LYS A 63 -11.27 -17.50 19.12
CA LYS A 63 -11.94 -18.66 19.72
C LYS A 63 -12.85 -18.33 20.91
N ARG A 64 -12.48 -17.33 21.72
CA ARG A 64 -13.21 -17.00 22.95
C ARG A 64 -14.24 -15.88 22.79
N TYR A 65 -14.04 -14.97 21.83
CA TYR A 65 -14.79 -13.71 21.80
C TYR A 65 -15.40 -13.37 20.45
N VAL A 66 -15.11 -14.11 19.38
CA VAL A 66 -15.70 -13.87 18.05
C VAL A 66 -16.77 -14.94 17.80
N PRO A 67 -18.06 -14.55 17.72
CA PRO A 67 -19.13 -15.49 17.40
C PRO A 67 -18.87 -16.23 16.10
N GLY A 68 -19.07 -17.55 16.11
CA GLY A 68 -18.82 -18.43 14.97
C GLY A 68 -17.39 -18.98 14.86
N PHE A 69 -16.47 -18.54 15.74
CA PHE A 69 -15.09 -19.02 15.79
C PHE A 69 -14.81 -19.97 16.96
N GLU A 70 -15.82 -20.42 17.70
CA GLU A 70 -15.68 -21.23 18.92
C GLU A 70 -14.92 -22.54 18.66
N ASN A 71 -15.13 -23.13 17.48
CA ASN A 71 -14.49 -24.36 17.02
C ASN A 71 -13.35 -24.12 16.02
N CYS A 72 -12.86 -22.88 15.88
CA CYS A 72 -11.78 -22.60 14.96
C CYS A 72 -10.46 -23.26 15.39
N TYR A 73 -9.60 -23.49 14.41
CA TYR A 73 -8.22 -23.96 14.56
C TYR A 73 -7.32 -23.25 13.56
N VAL A 74 -6.03 -23.17 13.85
CA VAL A 74 -5.05 -22.57 12.95
C VAL A 74 -4.69 -23.58 11.85
N GLU A 75 -5.14 -23.31 10.63
CA GLU A 75 -4.79 -24.15 9.46
C GLU A 75 -3.35 -23.87 8.99
N LYS A 76 -2.96 -22.60 8.90
CA LYS A 76 -1.65 -22.18 8.39
C LYS A 76 -1.22 -20.84 8.98
N ILE A 77 0.09 -20.69 9.17
CA ILE A 77 0.74 -19.42 9.53
C ILE A 77 1.61 -18.98 8.35
N ALA A 78 1.64 -17.67 8.07
CA ALA A 78 2.51 -17.11 7.04
C ALA A 78 3.99 -17.37 7.38
N THR A 79 4.76 -17.88 6.41
CA THR A 79 6.18 -18.22 6.62
C THR A 79 7.12 -17.02 6.54
N TYR A 80 6.63 -15.88 6.04
CA TYR A 80 7.43 -14.67 5.83
C TYR A 80 6.71 -13.43 6.36
N LEU A 81 7.52 -12.45 6.75
CA LEU A 81 7.06 -11.11 7.12
C LEU A 81 6.55 -10.37 5.87
N GLY A 82 5.28 -9.95 5.91
CA GLY A 82 4.71 -9.06 4.91
C GLY A 82 5.27 -7.64 5.02
N VAL A 83 6.24 -7.28 4.18
CA VAL A 83 6.82 -5.94 4.18
C VAL A 83 5.91 -4.97 3.41
N ARG A 84 5.23 -4.08 4.14
CA ARG A 84 4.39 -3.03 3.54
C ARG A 84 5.24 -1.89 2.97
N GLU A 85 6.28 -1.50 3.69
CA GLU A 85 7.13 -0.36 3.32
C GLU A 85 8.59 -0.59 3.71
N SER A 86 9.49 -0.01 2.90
CA SER A 86 10.94 -0.02 3.10
C SER A 86 11.53 1.20 2.39
N ARG A 87 12.73 1.07 1.82
CA ARG A 87 13.38 2.11 1.02
C ARG A 87 12.56 2.44 -0.24
N ARG A 88 12.55 3.73 -0.58
CA ARG A 88 11.98 4.28 -1.82
C ARG A 88 13.09 4.97 -2.60
N ILE A 89 12.98 4.94 -3.92
CA ILE A 89 13.91 5.64 -4.82
C ILE A 89 13.32 7.01 -5.12
N ARG A 90 14.15 8.06 -5.09
CA ARG A 90 13.71 9.41 -5.48
C ARG A 90 13.54 9.46 -7.00
N GLY A 91 12.32 9.76 -7.42
CA GLY A 91 12.00 10.03 -8.80
C GLY A 91 12.08 11.51 -9.15
N LEU A 92 11.78 11.84 -10.41
CA LEU A 92 11.67 13.23 -10.87
C LEU A 92 10.53 13.99 -10.18
N TYR A 93 9.57 13.28 -9.61
CA TYR A 93 8.51 13.82 -8.76
C TYR A 93 8.29 12.92 -7.54
N THR A 94 7.88 13.50 -6.41
CA THR A 94 7.51 12.75 -5.20
C THR A 94 6.00 12.84 -5.02
N PHE A 95 5.29 11.75 -5.28
CA PHE A 95 3.83 11.66 -5.11
C PHE A 95 3.45 11.75 -3.62
N SER A 96 2.47 12.58 -3.29
CA SER A 96 2.15 12.95 -1.91
C SER A 96 0.71 12.62 -1.51
N GLU A 97 0.43 12.69 -0.21
CA GLU A 97 -0.92 12.66 0.35
C GLU A 97 -1.81 13.76 -0.23
N ASP A 98 -1.22 14.91 -0.50
CA ASP A 98 -1.87 16.07 -1.07
C ASP A 98 -2.43 15.75 -2.47
N ASP A 99 -1.72 14.92 -3.25
CA ASP A 99 -2.18 14.47 -4.56
C ASP A 99 -3.36 13.51 -4.48
N VAL A 100 -3.39 12.69 -3.43
CA VAL A 100 -4.51 11.80 -3.13
C VAL A 100 -5.73 12.61 -2.69
N ILE A 101 -5.55 13.53 -1.75
CA ILE A 101 -6.63 14.35 -1.16
C ILE A 101 -7.26 15.25 -2.21
N ARG A 102 -6.45 15.90 -3.05
CA ARG A 102 -6.92 16.78 -4.12
C ARG A 102 -7.43 16.04 -5.35
N LYS A 103 -7.31 14.71 -5.38
CA LYS A 103 -7.61 13.89 -6.56
C LYS A 103 -6.85 14.44 -7.78
N SER A 104 -5.55 14.68 -7.63
CA SER A 104 -4.74 15.36 -8.63
C SER A 104 -4.82 14.67 -10.00
N ARG A 105 -4.80 15.49 -11.05
CA ARG A 105 -4.64 15.06 -12.44
C ARG A 105 -3.31 15.58 -12.94
N PHE A 106 -2.65 14.81 -13.78
CA PHE A 106 -1.33 15.14 -14.28
C PHE A 106 -1.31 15.01 -15.79
N GLU A 107 -0.64 15.95 -16.46
CA GLU A 107 -0.42 15.87 -17.90
C GLU A 107 0.32 14.59 -18.31
N ASP A 108 1.20 14.10 -17.44
CA ASP A 108 1.88 12.82 -17.56
C ASP A 108 1.29 11.74 -16.64
N GLY A 109 0.01 11.84 -16.28
CA GLY A 109 -0.73 10.82 -15.53
C GLY A 109 -0.78 9.50 -16.29
N VAL A 110 -0.27 8.42 -15.70
CA VAL A 110 -0.18 7.10 -16.36
C VAL A 110 -0.88 5.99 -15.62
N VAL A 111 -1.23 6.19 -14.34
CA VAL A 111 -2.00 5.24 -13.54
C VAL A 111 -3.14 5.97 -12.87
N LYS A 112 -4.33 5.38 -12.87
CA LYS A 112 -5.51 5.90 -12.17
C LYS A 112 -5.78 5.03 -10.96
N ALA A 113 -5.89 5.64 -9.80
CA ALA A 113 -6.06 4.93 -8.54
C ALA A 113 -7.24 5.51 -7.77
N VAL A 114 -8.05 4.61 -7.22
CA VAL A 114 -9.21 4.94 -6.38
C VAL A 114 -9.03 4.20 -5.06
N TYR A 115 -8.18 4.73 -4.19
CA TYR A 115 -7.92 4.15 -2.87
C TYR A 115 -7.51 5.22 -1.85
N GLY A 116 -7.95 5.07 -0.60
CA GLY A 116 -7.66 6.03 0.47
C GLY A 116 -6.26 5.87 1.06
N ILE A 117 -5.84 6.87 1.85
CA ILE A 117 -4.62 6.79 2.67
C ILE A 117 -4.82 5.72 3.75
N ASP A 118 -4.08 4.60 3.65
CA ASP A 118 -4.17 3.44 4.56
C ASP A 118 -2.89 3.29 5.40
N VAL A 119 -2.91 3.91 6.58
CA VAL A 119 -1.79 3.88 7.54
C VAL A 119 -2.19 3.13 8.80
N HIS A 120 -1.35 2.17 9.17
CA HIS A 120 -1.51 1.42 10.42
C HIS A 120 -0.79 2.17 11.55
N LYS A 121 -1.53 2.72 12.52
CA LYS A 121 -0.98 3.44 13.69
C LYS A 121 -0.63 2.46 14.83
N LYS A 122 0.39 2.79 15.64
CA LYS A 122 0.75 2.04 16.88
C LYS A 122 -0.39 1.97 17.90
N ILE A 123 -1.30 2.95 17.89
CA ILE A 123 -2.53 2.99 18.68
C ILE A 123 -3.64 3.37 17.69
N GLN A 124 -4.55 2.45 17.40
CA GLN A 124 -5.71 2.73 16.55
C GLN A 124 -6.86 3.21 17.43
N THR A 125 -6.98 4.53 17.61
CA THR A 125 -8.27 5.09 17.97
C THR A 125 -9.16 5.01 16.74
N SER A 126 -10.31 4.33 16.87
CA SER A 126 -11.33 4.20 15.84
C SER A 126 -12.02 5.54 15.58
N ASN A 127 -11.29 6.50 15.02
CA ASN A 127 -11.83 7.77 14.55
C ASN A 127 -11.83 7.78 13.02
N SER A 128 -12.60 6.87 12.40
CA SER A 128 -12.93 6.97 10.99
C SER A 128 -14.22 7.77 10.80
N LYS A 129 -14.17 9.08 11.07
CA LYS A 129 -15.08 10.01 10.40
C LYS A 129 -14.50 10.24 9.01
N ASN A 130 -14.89 9.40 8.05
CA ASN A 130 -14.91 9.63 6.60
C ASN A 130 -15.33 8.31 5.92
N THR A 131 -16.63 8.05 5.95
CA THR A 131 -17.55 8.02 4.78
C THR A 131 -17.54 6.68 4.06
N SER A 132 -18.53 5.87 4.43
CA SER A 132 -18.98 4.62 3.84
C SER A 132 -19.53 4.77 2.41
N GLU A 133 -19.05 5.75 1.65
CA GLU A 133 -19.51 6.01 0.28
C GLU A 133 -18.70 5.15 -0.69
N VAL A 134 -19.41 4.44 -1.57
CA VAL A 134 -18.81 3.73 -2.69
C VAL A 134 -18.11 4.78 -3.57
N PRO A 135 -16.80 4.63 -3.85
CA PRO A 135 -16.09 5.58 -4.68
C PRO A 135 -16.75 5.72 -6.05
N ARG A 136 -16.91 6.96 -6.52
CA ARG A 136 -17.41 7.27 -7.86
C ARG A 136 -16.27 7.22 -8.87
N TYR A 137 -16.63 7.12 -10.15
CA TYR A 137 -15.62 7.04 -11.22
C TYR A 137 -14.70 8.27 -11.24
N GLU A 138 -15.22 9.45 -10.89
CA GLU A 138 -14.50 10.71 -10.81
C GLU A 138 -13.54 10.81 -9.61
N ASP A 139 -13.62 9.89 -8.64
CA ASP A 139 -12.89 9.97 -7.37
C ASP A 139 -11.42 9.53 -7.47
N TYR A 140 -10.94 9.15 -8.66
CA TYR A 140 -9.55 8.75 -8.85
C TYR A 140 -8.58 9.91 -8.64
N TYR A 141 -7.33 9.57 -8.35
CA TYR A 141 -6.15 10.42 -8.57
C TYR A 141 -5.25 9.75 -9.59
N GLU A 142 -4.39 10.53 -10.22
CA GLU A 142 -3.39 10.01 -11.15
C GLU A 142 -2.02 9.91 -10.49
N ILE A 143 -1.26 8.90 -10.88
CA ILE A 143 0.16 8.80 -10.54
C ILE A 143 0.94 9.19 -11.80
N PRO A 144 1.75 10.27 -11.74
CA PRO A 144 2.42 10.78 -12.91
C PRO A 144 3.66 9.95 -13.25
N LEU A 145 3.98 9.83 -14.54
CA LEU A 145 5.10 9.04 -15.05
C LEU A 145 6.44 9.47 -14.44
N ARG A 146 6.63 10.78 -14.22
CA ARG A 146 7.80 11.34 -13.54
C ARG A 146 8.01 10.84 -12.09
N SER A 147 6.98 10.30 -11.43
CA SER A 147 7.14 9.64 -10.11
C SER A 147 7.65 8.20 -10.21
N LEU A 148 7.61 7.62 -11.42
CA LEU A 148 8.05 6.26 -11.73
C LEU A 148 9.43 6.25 -12.42
N ILE A 149 10.06 7.40 -12.66
CA ILE A 149 11.37 7.52 -13.30
C ILE A 149 12.39 8.02 -12.28
N SER A 150 13.53 7.34 -12.17
CA SER A 150 14.60 7.75 -11.27
C SER A 150 15.13 9.14 -11.60
N LYS A 151 15.36 9.94 -10.55
CA LYS A 151 16.04 11.24 -10.68
C LYS A 151 17.52 11.06 -11.08
N ASP A 152 18.16 10.02 -10.58
CA ASP A 152 19.62 9.86 -10.65
C ASP A 152 20.06 9.02 -11.85
N PHE A 153 19.17 8.17 -12.38
CA PHE A 153 19.46 7.28 -13.50
C PHE A 153 18.46 7.48 -14.63
N VAL A 154 18.97 7.79 -15.82
CA VAL A 154 18.13 8.11 -16.99
C VAL A 154 17.38 6.92 -17.56
N ASN A 155 17.87 5.70 -17.33
CA ASN A 155 17.33 4.45 -17.88
C ASN A 155 16.70 3.54 -16.79
N LEU A 156 16.34 4.10 -15.62
CA LEU A 156 15.76 3.34 -14.52
C LEU A 156 14.31 3.75 -14.24
N GLY A 157 13.38 2.83 -14.51
CA GLY A 157 11.98 2.89 -14.07
C GLY A 157 11.79 2.23 -12.70
N ILE A 158 10.84 2.73 -11.91
CA ILE A 158 10.60 2.35 -10.52
C ILE A 158 9.09 2.15 -10.33
N VAL A 159 8.66 0.96 -9.91
CA VAL A 159 7.25 0.59 -9.84
C VAL A 159 6.93 -0.18 -8.55
N GLY A 160 5.71 -0.03 -8.05
CA GLY A 160 5.28 -0.70 -6.82
C GLY A 160 5.92 -0.11 -5.58
N ARG A 161 6.17 -0.91 -4.53
CA ARG A 161 6.48 -0.41 -3.17
C ARG A 161 7.63 0.60 -3.06
N ASN A 162 8.58 0.60 -3.99
CA ASN A 162 9.77 1.47 -4.00
C ASN A 162 9.62 2.75 -4.83
N PHE A 163 8.46 3.00 -5.45
CA PHE A 163 8.21 4.19 -6.27
C PHE A 163 8.32 5.50 -5.46
N SER A 164 8.50 6.61 -6.18
CA SER A 164 8.77 7.91 -5.57
C SER A 164 7.51 8.53 -4.98
N GLY A 165 7.32 8.34 -3.67
CA GLY A 165 6.24 8.96 -2.91
C GLY A 165 6.60 9.27 -1.45
N THR A 166 5.81 10.14 -0.83
CA THR A 166 5.79 10.34 0.62
C THR A 166 5.26 9.08 1.29
N PHE A 167 5.47 8.95 2.60
CA PHE A 167 4.93 7.84 3.38
C PHE A 167 3.40 7.71 3.20
N LEU A 168 2.69 8.83 3.32
CA LEU A 168 1.23 8.85 3.22
C LEU A 168 0.73 8.68 1.78
N GLY A 169 1.33 9.35 0.80
CA GLY A 169 0.97 9.17 -0.62
C GLY A 169 1.18 7.73 -1.09
N GLN A 170 2.31 7.13 -0.71
CA GLN A 170 2.60 5.74 -1.06
C GLN A 170 1.60 4.78 -0.42
N SER A 171 1.15 5.02 0.81
CA SER A 171 0.18 4.18 1.52
C SER A 171 -1.16 4.02 0.76
N ALA A 172 -1.54 5.03 -0.04
CA ALA A 172 -2.72 4.98 -0.90
C ALA A 172 -2.42 4.32 -2.26
N ALA A 173 -1.25 4.61 -2.82
CA ALA A 173 -0.89 4.27 -4.20
C ALA A 173 -0.37 2.84 -4.42
N ARG A 174 -0.02 2.08 -3.37
CA ARG A 174 0.68 0.77 -3.49
C ARG A 174 -0.23 -0.47 -3.46
N ILE A 175 -1.48 -0.37 -3.89
CA ILE A 175 -2.36 -1.55 -4.02
C ILE A 175 -1.96 -2.39 -5.25
N MET A 176 -2.34 -3.67 -5.27
CA MET A 176 -1.85 -4.59 -6.32
C MET A 176 -2.21 -4.13 -7.74
N ALA A 177 -3.44 -3.65 -7.94
CA ALA A 177 -3.90 -3.15 -9.24
C ALA A 177 -3.05 -1.97 -9.73
N THR A 178 -2.87 -0.95 -8.88
CA THR A 178 -2.07 0.23 -9.25
C THR A 178 -0.60 -0.12 -9.45
N CYS A 179 -0.04 -1.08 -8.70
CA CYS A 179 1.32 -1.57 -8.93
C CYS A 179 1.46 -2.26 -10.29
N THR A 180 0.46 -3.03 -10.71
CA THR A 180 0.41 -3.63 -12.05
C THR A 180 0.38 -2.55 -13.12
N ASP A 181 -0.50 -1.55 -12.96
CA ASP A 181 -0.64 -0.45 -13.92
C ASP A 181 0.66 0.38 -14.03
N MET A 182 1.36 0.62 -12.91
CA MET A 182 2.69 1.25 -12.92
C MET A 182 3.68 0.44 -13.75
N GLY A 183 3.66 -0.90 -13.58
CA GLY A 183 4.50 -1.83 -14.34
C GLY A 183 4.23 -1.76 -15.83
N GLU A 184 2.96 -1.75 -16.23
CA GLU A 184 2.56 -1.58 -17.63
C GLU A 184 3.02 -0.22 -18.18
N ALA A 185 2.80 0.87 -17.42
CA ALA A 185 3.19 2.21 -17.83
C ALA A 185 4.69 2.32 -18.09
N ILE A 186 5.52 1.81 -17.18
CA ILE A 186 6.99 1.79 -17.36
C ILE A 186 7.40 0.83 -18.49
N GLY A 187 6.74 -0.31 -18.64
CA GLY A 187 7.00 -1.25 -19.74
C GLY A 187 6.76 -0.62 -21.11
N ARG A 188 5.63 0.10 -21.27
CA ARG A 188 5.32 0.86 -22.49
C ARG A 188 6.34 1.97 -22.73
N ALA A 189 6.67 2.74 -21.69
CA ALA A 189 7.67 3.79 -21.77
C ALA A 189 9.03 3.23 -22.22
N ALA A 190 9.45 2.08 -21.70
CA ALA A 190 10.72 1.43 -22.06
C ALA A 190 10.75 1.02 -23.54
N GLY A 191 9.61 0.63 -24.13
CA GLY A 191 9.50 0.34 -25.56
C GLY A 191 9.56 1.57 -26.47
N MET A 192 9.38 2.78 -25.93
CA MET A 192 9.41 4.03 -26.69
C MET A 192 10.78 4.70 -26.72
N VAL A 193 11.67 4.36 -25.78
CA VAL A 193 13.01 4.96 -25.67
C VAL A 193 14.09 3.92 -25.87
N ASN A 194 15.18 4.32 -26.51
CA ASN A 194 16.34 3.44 -26.65
C ASN A 194 17.28 3.54 -25.44
N THR A 195 17.40 4.74 -24.84
CA THR A 195 18.44 5.01 -23.83
C THR A 195 17.94 5.74 -22.58
N SER A 196 16.93 6.62 -22.67
CA SER A 196 16.61 7.53 -21.56
C SER A 196 15.11 7.77 -21.40
N PHE A 197 14.55 7.39 -20.25
CA PHE A 197 13.20 7.77 -19.84
C PHE A 197 13.02 9.28 -19.69
N HIS A 198 14.10 10.03 -19.43
CA HIS A 198 14.01 11.49 -19.29
C HIS A 198 13.59 12.17 -20.60
N GLU A 199 13.83 11.54 -21.75
CA GLU A 199 13.41 12.04 -23.07
C GLU A 199 11.88 12.03 -23.23
N ILE A 200 11.18 11.04 -22.67
CA ILE A 200 9.71 10.97 -22.70
C ILE A 200 9.12 12.11 -21.89
N ILE A 201 9.70 12.42 -20.74
CA ILE A 201 9.21 13.53 -19.92
C ILE A 201 9.43 14.85 -20.64
N ARG A 202 10.60 15.07 -21.23
CA ARG A 202 10.87 16.32 -21.98
C ARG A 202 9.95 16.49 -23.19
N SER A 203 9.75 15.45 -24.00
CA SER A 203 8.88 15.51 -25.19
C SER A 203 7.43 15.82 -24.81
N ARG A 204 6.87 15.13 -23.80
CA ARG A 204 5.50 15.40 -23.34
C ARG A 204 5.30 16.82 -22.81
N MET A 205 6.30 17.39 -22.13
CA MET A 205 6.23 18.76 -21.63
C MET A 205 6.30 19.78 -22.79
N LEU A 206 7.11 19.50 -23.82
CA LEU A 206 7.26 20.37 -25.01
C LEU A 206 6.03 20.35 -25.94
N ASP A 207 5.39 19.19 -26.12
CA ASP A 207 4.18 19.09 -26.93
C ASP A 207 3.02 19.89 -26.31
N ASN A 208 2.98 20.00 -24.99
CA ASN A 208 1.99 20.80 -24.27
C ASN A 208 2.24 22.31 -24.35
N GLU A 209 3.49 22.77 -24.35
CA GLU A 209 3.81 24.20 -24.59
C GLU A 209 3.35 24.66 -25.97
N LYS A 210 3.45 23.78 -26.99
CA LYS A 210 2.96 24.06 -28.34
C LYS A 210 1.43 24.08 -28.42
N GLY A 211 0.75 23.19 -27.69
CA GLY A 211 -0.72 23.15 -27.65
C GLY A 211 -1.37 24.34 -26.93
N ARG A 212 -0.66 24.98 -25.99
CA ARG A 212 -1.13 26.20 -25.29
C ARG A 212 -0.84 27.50 -26.03
N GLY A 213 -0.09 27.46 -27.13
CA GLY A 213 0.23 28.61 -27.98
C GLY A 213 -0.69 28.78 -29.20
N SER A 214 -1.76 27.99 -29.30
CA SER A 214 -2.69 27.95 -30.42
C SER A 214 -4.17 28.14 -30.02
N GLU A 215 -4.42 28.82 -28.91
CA GLU A 215 -5.74 29.35 -28.51
C GLU A 215 -5.73 30.88 -28.45
#